data_AF-A0A5C5CMW5-F1
#
_entry.id   AF-A0A5C5CMW5-F1
#
_cell.length_a   1.000
_cell.length_b   1.000
_cell.length_c   1.000
_cell.angle_alpha   90.00
_cell.angle_beta   90.00
_cell.angle_gamma   90.00
#
_symmetry.space_group_name_H-M   'P 1'
#
loop_
_entity.id
_entity.type
_entity.pdbx_description
1 polymer ?
#
loop_
_entity_poly.entity_id
_entity_poly.type
_entity_poly.pdbx_seq_one_letter_code
_entity_poly.pdbx_strand_id
1 'polypeptide(L)'
;MSFFSGTRKYPKISLLSALIMASLSAGFYSRADADESIKFNTDVLDVNDLGNISLDQFSHARYSMPGDYTFSVRVNRQAPDSEHNITYYPDTEDKNNSLVCVPKEVVHEFGLKEKYFNQLTWLAVPEDPPGNHQN
;
A
#
# COMPACT_ATOMS: atom_id res chain seq x y z
N MET A 1 -27.28 25.93 -62.46
CA MET A 1 -28.40 25.65 -61.54
C MET A 1 -27.87 24.73 -60.45
N SER A 2 -27.84 24.98 -59.14
CA SER A 2 -28.13 26.13 -58.28
C SER A 2 -27.49 25.76 -56.93
N PHE A 3 -26.59 26.56 -56.37
CA PHE A 3 -26.09 26.34 -55.01
C PHE A 3 -27.12 26.88 -54.01
N PHE A 4 -27.66 26.03 -53.14
CA PHE A 4 -28.51 26.45 -52.02
C PHE A 4 -27.65 27.20 -51.00
N SER A 5 -27.83 28.52 -50.92
CA SER A 5 -27.30 29.37 -49.85
C SER A 5 -28.23 29.31 -48.64
N GLY A 6 -27.83 28.57 -47.60
CA GLY A 6 -28.45 28.61 -46.28
C GLY A 6 -27.57 29.39 -45.30
N THR A 7 -27.97 30.60 -44.92
CA THR A 7 -27.29 31.36 -43.85
C THR A 7 -27.62 30.76 -42.49
N ARG A 8 -26.66 30.08 -41.86
CA ARG A 8 -26.81 29.57 -40.49
C ARG A 8 -26.80 30.73 -39.50
N LYS A 9 -27.94 31.05 -38.89
CA LYS A 9 -28.04 32.05 -37.83
C LYS A 9 -27.58 31.43 -36.50
N TYR A 10 -26.52 31.96 -35.91
CA TYR A 10 -26.09 31.58 -34.56
C TYR A 10 -26.96 32.31 -33.52
N PRO A 11 -27.45 31.62 -32.47
CA PRO A 11 -28.26 32.28 -31.45
C PRO A 11 -27.38 33.26 -30.64
N LYS A 12 -27.94 34.43 -30.32
CA LYS A 12 -27.30 35.39 -29.42
C LYS A 12 -27.35 34.82 -28.00
N ILE A 13 -26.23 34.30 -27.52
CA ILE A 13 -26.11 33.77 -26.16
C ILE A 13 -26.28 34.93 -25.18
N SER A 14 -27.28 34.84 -24.30
CA SER A 14 -27.53 35.84 -23.28
C SER A 14 -26.38 35.85 -22.26
N LEU A 15 -26.00 37.04 -21.80
CA LEU A 15 -24.94 37.22 -20.81
C LEU A 15 -25.22 36.42 -19.52
N LEU A 16 -26.51 36.29 -19.17
CA LEU A 16 -26.95 35.43 -18.06
C LEU A 16 -26.65 33.95 -18.31
N SER A 17 -26.87 33.46 -19.54
CA SER A 17 -26.56 32.08 -19.93
C SER A 17 -25.05 31.82 -19.92
N ALA A 18 -24.24 32.79 -20.36
CA ALA A 18 -22.78 32.69 -20.28
C ALA A 18 -22.30 32.62 -18.82
N LEU A 19 -22.87 33.43 -17.93
CA LEU A 19 -22.52 33.43 -16.50
C LEU A 19 -22.92 32.14 -15.80
N ILE A 20 -24.08 31.56 -16.13
CA ILE A 20 -24.53 30.28 -15.58
C ILE A 20 -23.61 29.13 -16.05
N MET A 21 -23.21 29.12 -17.32
CA MET A 21 -22.28 28.10 -17.82
C MET A 21 -20.89 28.25 -17.18
N ALA A 22 -20.41 29.48 -17.00
CA ALA A 22 -19.13 29.75 -16.33
C ALA A 22 -19.14 29.29 -14.87
N SER A 23 -20.21 29.59 -14.11
CA SER A 23 -20.31 29.18 -12.70
C SER A 23 -20.44 27.66 -12.52
N LEU A 24 -21.18 26.99 -13.40
CA LEU A 24 -21.26 25.52 -13.40
C LEU A 24 -19.91 24.90 -13.74
N SER A 25 -19.16 25.46 -14.69
CA SER A 25 -17.82 24.95 -15.06
C SER A 25 -16.78 25.13 -13.95
N ALA A 26 -16.88 26.18 -13.12
CA ALA A 26 -15.97 26.43 -12.01
C ALA A 26 -16.10 25.38 -10.88
N GLY A 27 -17.31 24.83 -10.67
CA GLY A 27 -17.57 23.81 -9.64
C GLY A 27 -16.95 22.44 -9.93
N PHE A 28 -16.55 22.16 -11.18
CA PHE A 28 -15.91 20.88 -11.56
C PHE A 28 -14.40 20.83 -11.33
N TYR A 29 -13.76 21.96 -10.98
CA TYR A 29 -12.31 22.02 -10.75
C TYR A 29 -11.90 21.70 -9.31
N SER A 30 -12.85 21.53 -8.39
CA SER A 30 -12.56 21.10 -7.03
C SER A 30 -12.31 19.59 -7.01
N ARG A 31 -11.12 19.17 -7.45
CA ARG A 31 -10.55 17.87 -7.06
C ARG A 31 -10.19 18.00 -5.59
N ALA A 32 -11.12 17.64 -4.71
CA ALA A 32 -10.76 17.37 -3.33
C ALA A 32 -10.04 16.02 -3.33
N ASP A 33 -8.72 16.03 -3.51
CA ASP A 33 -7.89 14.90 -3.15
C ASP A 33 -7.90 14.85 -1.62
N ALA A 34 -8.88 14.14 -1.05
CA ALA A 34 -8.84 13.76 0.34
C ALA A 34 -7.68 12.78 0.49
N ASP A 35 -6.55 13.28 1.01
CA ASP A 35 -5.49 12.43 1.54
C ASP A 35 -6.04 11.75 2.80
N GLU A 36 -6.76 10.65 2.60
CA GLU A 36 -7.41 9.85 3.65
C GLU A 36 -6.35 8.98 4.34
N SER A 37 -5.24 9.58 4.76
CA SER A 37 -4.23 8.92 5.58
C SER A 37 -4.87 8.57 6.92
N ILE A 38 -4.95 7.28 7.26
CA ILE A 38 -5.42 6.83 8.58
C ILE A 38 -4.42 7.34 9.63
N LYS A 39 -4.87 8.16 10.58
CA LYS A 39 -4.02 8.68 11.67
C LYS A 39 -4.39 8.03 12.99
N PHE A 40 -3.41 7.40 13.61
CA PHE A 40 -3.55 6.79 14.92
C PHE A 40 -3.22 7.80 16.03
N ASN A 41 -3.88 7.68 17.17
CA ASN A 41 -3.58 8.54 18.32
C ASN A 41 -2.25 8.12 18.94
N THR A 42 -1.30 9.05 19.01
CA THR A 42 0.02 8.85 19.63
C THR A 42 -0.01 9.00 21.15
N ASP A 43 -1.05 9.64 21.72
CA ASP A 43 -1.13 9.96 23.16
C ASP A 43 -1.36 8.71 24.04
N VAL A 44 -1.67 7.57 23.42
CA VAL A 44 -1.92 6.29 24.11
C VAL A 44 -0.63 5.45 24.21
N LEU A 45 0.45 5.83 23.51
CA LEU A 45 1.72 5.12 23.54
C LEU A 45 2.62 5.66 24.64
N ASP A 46 3.37 4.76 25.28
CA ASP A 46 4.32 5.16 26.33
C ASP A 46 5.40 6.08 25.73
N VAL A 47 5.83 7.07 26.52
CA VAL A 47 6.79 8.10 26.12
C VAL A 47 8.15 7.53 25.72
N ASN A 48 8.46 6.31 26.18
CA ASN A 48 9.65 5.55 25.79
C ASN A 48 9.57 4.97 24.37
N ASP A 49 8.37 4.73 23.85
CA ASP A 49 8.15 4.17 22.50
C ASP A 49 8.10 5.26 21.43
N LEU A 50 7.74 6.50 21.80
CA LEU A 50 7.61 7.65 20.89
C LEU A 50 8.94 8.06 20.22
N GLY A 51 10.08 7.71 20.81
CA GLY A 51 11.40 7.97 20.21
C GLY A 51 11.80 6.99 19.11
N ASN A 52 11.15 5.83 19.03
CA ASN A 52 11.63 4.68 18.25
C ASN A 52 10.64 4.15 17.19
N ILE A 53 9.34 4.51 17.26
CA ILE A 53 8.31 3.95 16.36
C ILE A 53 7.46 5.07 15.73
N SER A 54 7.42 5.13 14.39
CA SER A 54 6.50 6.01 13.65
C SER A 54 5.17 5.30 13.40
N LEU A 55 4.06 5.91 13.82
CA LEU A 55 2.72 5.36 13.60
C LEU A 55 2.21 5.52 12.17
N ASP A 56 2.83 6.41 11.38
CA ASP A 56 2.45 6.64 9.99
C ASP A 56 2.65 5.37 9.15
N GLN A 57 3.62 4.52 9.50
CA GLN A 57 3.82 3.27 8.77
C GLN A 57 2.62 2.31 8.92
N PHE A 58 1.96 2.33 10.07
CA PHE A 58 0.77 1.50 10.34
C PHE A 58 -0.50 2.02 9.65
N SER A 59 -0.49 3.23 9.08
CA SER A 59 -1.59 3.69 8.24
C SER A 59 -1.68 2.92 6.90
N HIS A 60 -0.63 2.18 6.55
CA HIS A 60 -0.53 1.43 5.30
C HIS A 60 -0.99 -0.01 5.52
N ALA A 61 -1.98 -0.42 4.73
CA ALA A 61 -2.47 -1.80 4.79
C ALA A 61 -1.34 -2.79 4.45
N ARG A 62 -1.23 -3.85 5.25
CA ARG A 62 -0.23 -4.92 5.15
C ARG A 62 1.19 -4.56 5.63
N TYR A 63 1.38 -3.39 6.24
CA TYR A 63 2.61 -3.10 6.98
C TYR A 63 2.65 -3.89 8.30
N SER A 64 3.72 -4.64 8.51
CA SER A 64 4.10 -5.21 9.81
C SER A 64 5.48 -4.68 10.18
N MET A 65 5.70 -4.32 11.44
CA MET A 65 7.02 -3.80 11.87
C MET A 65 8.12 -4.84 11.59
N PRO A 66 9.33 -4.43 11.18
CA PRO A 66 10.45 -5.34 11.10
C PRO A 66 10.75 -6.01 12.45
N GLY A 67 11.07 -7.29 12.42
CA GLY A 67 11.31 -8.11 13.61
C GLY A 67 10.91 -9.57 13.42
N ASP A 68 11.13 -10.36 14.46
CA ASP A 68 10.80 -11.78 14.49
C ASP A 68 9.42 -12.03 15.07
N TYR A 69 8.64 -12.84 14.36
CA TYR A 69 7.29 -13.18 14.76
C TYR A 69 7.08 -14.69 14.69
N THR A 70 6.29 -15.20 15.62
CA THR A 70 5.81 -16.57 15.59
C THR A 70 4.45 -16.61 14.88
N PHE A 71 4.36 -17.34 13.77
CA PHE A 71 3.13 -17.49 12.99
C PHE A 71 2.68 -18.94 12.87
N SER A 72 1.37 -19.15 12.90
CA SER A 72 0.74 -20.32 12.28
C SER A 72 0.45 -19.99 10.82
N VAL A 73 1.09 -20.71 9.89
CA VAL A 73 0.98 -20.45 8.45
C VAL A 73 -0.17 -21.25 7.87
N ARG A 74 -1.03 -20.61 7.05
CA ARG A 74 -2.18 -21.27 6.42
C ARG A 74 -2.06 -21.29 4.91
N VAL A 75 -2.11 -22.49 4.33
CA VAL A 75 -2.09 -22.71 2.89
C VAL A 75 -3.43 -23.29 2.46
N ASN A 76 -4.12 -22.65 1.51
CA ASN A 76 -5.44 -23.09 1.05
C ASN A 76 -6.47 -23.30 2.19
N ARG A 77 -6.42 -22.45 3.23
CA ARG A 77 -7.23 -22.54 4.47
C ARG A 77 -6.93 -23.76 5.36
N GLN A 78 -5.87 -24.49 5.08
CA GLN A 78 -5.34 -25.54 5.94
C GLN A 78 -4.16 -24.97 6.72
N ALA A 79 -4.15 -25.16 8.03
CA ALA A 79 -3.01 -24.84 8.88
C ALA A 79 -2.31 -26.14 9.24
N PRO A 80 -0.97 -26.25 9.12
CA PRO A 80 -0.21 -27.17 9.94
C PRO A 80 -0.43 -26.84 11.43
N ASP A 81 -0.28 -27.83 12.29
CA ASP A 81 -0.32 -27.62 13.75
C ASP A 81 0.96 -26.92 14.28
N SER A 82 1.98 -26.76 13.43
CA SER A 82 3.26 -26.14 13.76
C SER A 82 3.22 -24.61 13.69
N GLU A 83 3.90 -23.99 14.65
CA GLU A 83 4.23 -22.56 14.63
C GLU A 83 5.66 -22.37 14.09
N HIS A 84 5.86 -21.28 13.35
CA HIS A 84 7.10 -20.97 12.67
C HIS A 84 7.60 -19.58 13.03
N ASN A 85 8.90 -19.43 13.24
CA ASN A 85 9.54 -18.14 13.34
C ASN A 85 9.77 -17.57 11.93
N ILE A 86 9.19 -16.41 11.64
CA ILE A 86 9.29 -15.71 10.36
C ILE A 86 9.66 -14.27 10.64
N THR A 87 10.69 -13.80 9.96
CA THR A 87 11.24 -12.45 10.13
C THR A 87 10.67 -11.51 9.08
N TYR A 88 10.27 -10.31 9.52
CA TYR A 88 9.99 -9.16 8.68
C TYR A 88 11.21 -8.25 8.64
N TYR A 89 11.58 -7.81 7.44
CA TYR A 89 12.68 -6.89 7.18
C TYR A 89 12.15 -5.53 6.71
N PRO A 90 12.89 -4.43 6.96
CA PRO A 90 12.58 -3.17 6.31
C PRO A 90 12.74 -3.32 4.80
N ASP A 91 11.80 -2.78 4.04
CA ASP A 91 11.95 -2.67 2.59
C ASP A 91 12.93 -1.50 2.28
N THR A 92 13.96 -1.78 1.48
CA THR A 92 15.00 -0.80 1.14
C THR A 92 14.50 0.27 0.18
N GLU A 93 13.45 -0.02 -0.60
CA GLU A 93 12.90 0.87 -1.61
C GLU A 93 11.70 1.67 -1.07
N ASP A 94 10.92 1.07 -0.15
CA ASP A 94 9.71 1.69 0.41
C ASP A 94 9.65 1.59 1.95
N LYS A 95 9.87 2.70 2.64
CA LYS A 95 9.84 2.78 4.12
C LYS A 95 8.46 2.53 4.74
N ASN A 96 7.39 2.55 3.94
CA ASN A 96 6.03 2.23 4.38
C ASN A 96 5.66 0.76 4.13
N ASN A 97 6.62 -0.02 3.62
CA ASN A 97 6.48 -1.44 3.38
C ASN A 97 7.47 -2.24 4.24
N SER A 98 7.17 -3.51 4.44
CA SER A 98 8.09 -4.47 5.02
C SER A 98 8.04 -5.78 4.25
N LEU A 99 9.18 -6.47 4.20
CA LEU A 99 9.35 -7.70 3.45
C LEU A 99 9.34 -8.88 4.41
N VAL A 100 8.49 -9.87 4.13
CA VAL A 100 8.46 -11.12 4.89
C VAL A 100 9.42 -12.14 4.29
N CYS A 101 10.36 -12.64 5.09
CA CYS A 101 11.24 -13.74 4.68
C CYS A 101 10.63 -15.07 5.13
N VAL A 102 10.00 -15.79 4.19
CA VAL A 102 9.43 -17.11 4.47
C VAL A 102 10.53 -18.17 4.37
N PRO A 103 10.88 -18.88 5.46
CA PRO A 103 11.94 -19.88 5.44
C PRO A 103 11.63 -21.05 4.51
N LYS A 104 12.68 -21.73 4.00
CA LYS A 104 12.54 -22.86 3.07
C LYS A 104 11.71 -23.98 3.66
N GLU A 105 11.90 -24.21 4.95
CA GLU A 105 11.26 -25.23 5.76
C GLU A 105 9.75 -25.00 5.80
N VAL A 106 9.33 -23.74 5.96
CA VAL A 106 7.93 -23.33 5.93
C VAL A 106 7.34 -23.55 4.53
N VAL A 107 8.05 -23.16 3.47
CA VAL A 107 7.58 -23.35 2.09
C VAL A 107 7.48 -24.84 1.72
N HIS A 108 8.31 -25.70 2.31
CA HIS A 108 8.22 -27.14 2.11
C HIS A 108 6.87 -27.70 2.61
N GLU A 109 6.31 -27.14 3.67
CA GLU A 109 4.99 -27.51 4.19
C GLU A 109 3.84 -27.06 3.27
N PHE A 110 4.09 -26.22 2.27
CA PHE A 110 3.04 -25.76 1.35
C PHE A 110 2.54 -26.86 0.41
N GLY A 111 3.21 -28.01 0.38
CA GLY A 111 2.82 -29.14 -0.47
C GLY A 111 3.08 -28.90 -1.96
N LEU A 112 4.04 -28.01 -2.27
CA LEU A 112 4.48 -27.81 -3.65
C LEU A 112 5.06 -29.12 -4.20
N LYS A 113 4.70 -29.47 -5.45
CA LYS A 113 5.38 -30.58 -6.12
C LYS A 113 6.86 -30.24 -6.25
N GLU A 114 7.73 -31.22 -6.03
CA GLU A 114 9.19 -31.06 -6.02
C GLU A 114 9.72 -30.31 -7.25
N LYS A 115 9.18 -30.60 -8.44
CA LYS A 115 9.56 -29.91 -9.68
C LYS A 115 9.40 -28.38 -9.62
N TYR A 116 8.43 -27.88 -8.87
CA TYR A 116 8.17 -26.45 -8.70
C TYR A 116 8.96 -25.87 -7.52
N PHE A 117 9.10 -26.63 -6.43
CA PHE A 117 9.92 -26.23 -5.29
C PHE A 117 11.37 -25.98 -5.73
N ASN A 118 11.93 -26.84 -6.59
CA ASN A 118 13.29 -26.71 -7.10
C ASN A 118 13.48 -25.54 -8.09
N GLN A 119 12.40 -24.88 -8.53
CA GLN A 119 12.47 -23.69 -9.39
C GLN A 119 12.42 -22.38 -8.58
N LEU A 120 12.17 -22.47 -7.26
CA LEU A 120 12.14 -21.30 -6.40
C LEU A 120 13.53 -20.66 -6.29
N THR A 121 13.58 -19.35 -6.44
CA THR A 121 14.78 -18.55 -6.19
C THR A 121 14.72 -18.01 -4.77
N TRP A 122 15.79 -18.24 -4.02
CA TRP A 122 15.90 -17.79 -2.64
C TRP A 122 16.77 -16.56 -2.59
N LEU A 123 16.20 -15.46 -2.10
CA LEU A 123 16.93 -14.21 -1.92
C LEU A 123 17.86 -14.34 -0.70
N ALA A 124 19.01 -13.67 -0.76
CA ALA A 124 19.84 -13.50 0.42
C ALA A 124 19.09 -12.68 1.46
N VAL A 125 19.24 -13.05 2.73
CA VAL A 125 18.78 -12.24 3.84
C VAL A 125 19.59 -10.93 3.84
N PRO A 126 18.96 -9.75 3.79
CA PRO A 126 19.68 -8.50 3.96
C PRO A 126 20.44 -8.55 5.29
N GLU A 127 21.74 -8.28 5.29
CA GLU A 127 22.51 -8.22 6.54
C GLU A 127 21.86 -7.18 7.46
N ASP A 128 21.62 -7.56 8.72
CA ASP A 128 21.10 -6.63 9.71
C ASP A 128 22.01 -5.38 9.76
N PRO A 129 21.44 -4.16 9.72
CA PRO A 129 22.24 -2.98 9.99
C PRO A 129 22.89 -3.14 11.38
N PRO A 130 24.20 -2.81 11.55
CA PRO A 130 24.86 -2.93 12.84
C PRO A 130 24.17 -2.01 13.85
N GLY A 131 23.36 -2.59 14.73
CA GLY A 131 22.39 -1.87 15.55
C GLY A 131 22.07 -2.56 16.86
N ASN A 132 23.07 -2.59 17.75
CA ASN A 132 22.94 -2.61 19.21
C ASN A 132 22.11 -3.78 19.82
N HIS A 133 22.68 -4.99 19.79
CA HIS A 133 22.46 -5.92 20.89
C HIS A 133 23.13 -5.34 22.15
N GLN A 134 22.41 -4.46 22.84
CA GLN A 134 22.69 -4.17 24.24
C GLN A 134 22.07 -5.30 25.06
N ASN A 135 22.93 -5.95 25.85
CA ASN A 135 22.65 -6.95 26.89
C ASN A 135 21.28 -6.84 27.56
#